data_AF-A0A0K8Q9H9-F1
#
_entry.id   AF-A0A0K8Q9H9-F1
#
_cell.length_a   1.000
_cell.length_b   1.000
_cell.length_c   1.000
_cell.angle_alpha   90.00
_cell.angle_beta   90.00
_cell.angle_gamma   90.00
#
_symmetry.space_group_name_H-M   'P 1'
#
loop_
_entity.id
_entity.type
_entity.pdbx_description
1 polymer ?
#
loop_
_entity_poly.entity_id
_entity_poly.type
_entity_poly.pdbx_seq_one_letter_code
_entity_poly.pdbx_strand_id
1 'polypeptide(L)' 'MTDQPKQLGGGRKMFGDFAPKLAELTDNVLFGDVWNRPELSARDRSLITVAVLTAGGNTEQLGFHLAAPSRTA' A
#
# COMPACT_ATOMS: atom_id res chain seq x y z
N MET A 1 18.92 -7.70 -0.63
CA MET A 1 17.80 -7.74 0.33
C MET A 1 17.73 -6.37 0.99
N THR A 2 16.78 -5.54 0.55
CA THR A 2 16.59 -4.20 1.12
C THR A 2 16.00 -4.36 2.52
N ASP A 3 16.72 -3.91 3.54
CA ASP A 3 16.22 -3.82 4.92
C ASP A 3 15.21 -2.66 4.99
N GLN A 4 13.92 -2.98 4.93
CA GLN A 4 12.84 -2.00 4.93
C GLN A 4 11.75 -2.40 5.91
N PRO A 5 11.12 -1.44 6.60
CA PRO A 5 10.01 -1.72 7.48
C PRO A 5 8.86 -2.34 6.67
N LYS A 6 8.30 -3.44 7.20
CA LYS A 6 7.15 -4.10 6.59
C LYS A 6 5.98 -3.14 6.48
N GLN A 7 5.41 -3.06 5.28
CA GLN A 7 4.17 -2.35 5.06
C GLN A 7 3.01 -3.18 5.62
N LEU A 8 2.13 -2.55 6.39
CA LEU A 8 0.97 -3.19 7.01
C LEU A 8 -0.32 -2.68 6.38
N GLY A 9 -1.31 -3.55 6.28
CA GLY A 9 -2.65 -3.22 5.77
C GLY A 9 -3.57 -2.66 6.85
N GLY A 10 -4.64 -1.99 6.42
CA GLY A 10 -5.75 -1.53 7.25
C GLY A 10 -7.11 -2.02 6.74
N GLY A 11 -7.12 -3.05 5.89
CA GLY A 11 -8.29 -3.55 5.17
C GLY A 11 -9.43 -3.94 6.11
N ARG A 12 -9.14 -4.69 7.18
CA ARG A 12 -10.15 -5.02 8.20
C ARG A 12 -10.82 -3.80 8.82
N LYS A 13 -10.06 -2.72 9.08
CA LYS A 13 -10.59 -1.47 9.64
C LYS A 13 -11.45 -0.70 8.62
N MET A 14 -11.07 -0.73 7.34
CA MET A 14 -11.73 0.09 6.31
C MET A 14 -12.93 -0.58 5.66
N PHE A 15 -12.88 -1.91 5.50
CA PHE A 15 -13.85 -2.66 4.68
C PHE A 15 -14.52 -3.82 5.42
N GLY A 16 -14.13 -4.10 6.67
CA GLY A 16 -14.55 -5.31 7.39
C GLY A 16 -16.06 -5.50 7.50
N ASP A 17 -16.81 -4.41 7.69
CA ASP A 17 -18.23 -4.46 7.99
C ASP A 17 -19.12 -4.76 6.77
N PHE A 18 -18.67 -4.42 5.56
CA PHE A 18 -19.49 -4.54 4.34
C PHE A 18 -18.82 -5.34 3.21
N ALA A 19 -17.50 -5.52 3.26
CA ALA A 19 -16.73 -6.26 2.27
C ALA A 19 -15.62 -7.09 2.94
N PRO A 20 -15.97 -8.11 3.76
CA PRO A 20 -15.02 -8.84 4.60
C PRO A 20 -13.93 -9.56 3.79
N LYS A 21 -14.25 -10.05 2.59
CA LYS A 21 -13.22 -10.67 1.73
C LYS A 21 -12.23 -9.64 1.16
N LEU A 22 -12.70 -8.45 0.83
CA LEU A 22 -11.82 -7.37 0.39
C LEU A 22 -10.87 -6.96 1.52
N ALA A 23 -11.41 -6.79 2.74
CA ALA A 23 -10.61 -6.53 3.93
C ALA A 23 -9.49 -7.57 4.15
N GLU A 24 -9.83 -8.86 4.05
CA GLU A 24 -8.86 -9.96 4.17
C GLU A 24 -7.78 -9.91 3.08
N LEU A 25 -8.16 -9.70 1.82
CA LEU A 25 -7.22 -9.62 0.70
C LEU A 25 -6.29 -8.41 0.80
N THR A 26 -6.81 -7.25 1.22
CA THR A 26 -6.00 -6.06 1.45
C THR A 26 -4.95 -6.31 2.53
N ASP A 27 -5.31 -6.94 3.65
CA ASP A 27 -4.38 -7.19 4.73
C ASP A 27 -3.37 -8.29 4.41
N ASN A 28 -3.85 -9.45 3.94
CA ASN A 28 -3.01 -10.65 3.85
C ASN A 28 -2.24 -10.72 2.53
N VAL A 29 -2.87 -10.33 1.42
CA VAL A 29 -2.28 -10.47 0.08
C VAL A 29 -1.58 -9.19 -0.33
N LEU A 30 -2.29 -8.06 -0.32
CA LEU A 30 -1.72 -6.81 -0.81
C LEU A 30 -0.59 -6.33 0.10
N PHE A 31 -0.90 -6.00 1.36
CA PHE A 31 0.11 -5.49 2.29
C PHE A 31 0.90 -6.59 2.99
N GLY A 32 0.31 -7.76 3.24
CA GLY A 32 0.99 -8.89 3.88
C GLY A 32 2.03 -9.60 3.02
N ASP A 33 1.86 -9.60 1.69
CA ASP A 33 2.78 -10.24 0.73
C ASP A 33 3.27 -9.25 -0.34
N VAL A 34 2.40 -8.82 -1.27
CA VAL A 34 2.80 -8.12 -2.50
C VAL A 34 3.66 -6.88 -2.24
N TRP A 35 3.31 -6.04 -1.26
CA TRP A 35 4.08 -4.84 -0.91
C TRP A 35 5.43 -5.12 -0.23
N ASN A 36 5.62 -6.32 0.32
CA ASN A 36 6.81 -6.71 1.06
C ASN A 36 7.72 -7.67 0.28
N ARG A 37 7.38 -7.97 -0.98
CA ARG A 37 8.17 -8.84 -1.85
C ARG A 37 9.56 -8.24 -2.17
N PRO A 38 10.65 -9.03 -2.11
CA PRO A 38 12.02 -8.53 -2.03
C PRO A 38 12.61 -8.01 -3.34
N GLU A 39 11.95 -8.24 -4.48
CA GLU A 39 12.45 -7.90 -5.81
C GLU A 39 12.44 -6.39 -6.08
N LEU A 40 11.61 -5.64 -5.37
CA LEU A 40 11.52 -4.18 -5.46
C LEU A 40 11.53 -3.56 -4.08
N SER A 41 12.26 -2.44 -3.95
CA SER A 41 12.21 -1.61 -2.76
C SER A 41 10.82 -0.99 -2.58
N ALA A 42 10.41 -0.66 -1.36
CA ALA A 42 9.14 0.04 -1.10
C ALA A 42 9.09 1.41 -1.79
N ARG A 43 10.25 2.10 -1.92
CA ARG A 43 10.34 3.35 -2.68
C ARG A 43 9.97 3.13 -4.14
N ASP A 44 10.54 2.10 -4.78
CA ASP A 44 10.28 1.81 -6.19
C ASP A 44 8.84 1.35 -6.41
N ARG A 45 8.29 0.52 -5.51
CA ARG A 45 6.86 0.15 -5.54
C ARG A 45 5.95 1.35 -5.43
N SER A 46 6.21 2.27 -4.49
CA SER A 46 5.44 3.50 -4.34
C SER A 46 5.52 4.37 -5.58
N LEU A 47 6.72 4.54 -6.16
CA LEU A 47 6.91 5.34 -7.37
C LEU A 47 6.13 4.76 -8.56
N ILE A 48 6.21 3.44 -8.77
CA ILE A 48 5.47 2.74 -9.83
C ILE A 48 3.95 2.89 -9.60
N THR A 49 3.49 2.70 -8.36
CA THR A 49 2.06 2.81 -8.02
C THR A 49 1.55 4.22 -8.31
N VAL A 50 2.28 5.26 -7.88
CA VAL A 50 1.93 6.66 -8.17
C VAL A 50 1.88 6.90 -9.68
N ALA A 51 2.88 6.45 -10.45
CA ALA A 51 2.90 6.62 -11.89
C ALA A 51 1.67 5.99 -12.57
N VAL A 52 1.30 4.77 -12.17
CA VAL A 52 0.13 4.07 -12.71
C VAL A 52 -1.17 4.76 -12.32
N LEU A 53 -1.31 5.20 -11.07
CA LEU A 53 -2.49 5.93 -10.59
C LEU A 53 -2.66 7.26 -11.34
N THR A 54 -1.58 8.01 -11.53
CA THR A 54 -1.58 9.26 -12.30
C THR A 54 -1.93 9.02 -13.76
N ALA A 55 -1.29 8.06 -14.42
CA ALA A 55 -1.58 7.74 -15.83
C ALA A 55 -3.01 7.22 -16.04
N GLY A 56 -3.56 6.50 -15.07
CA GLY A 56 -4.92 5.97 -15.10
C GLY A 56 -6.02 6.93 -14.63
N GLY A 57 -5.65 8.12 -14.15
CA GLY A 57 -6.62 9.10 -13.63
C GLY A 57 -7.22 8.80 -12.25
N ASN A 58 -6.70 7.80 -11.53
CA ASN A 58 -7.17 7.37 -10.20
C ASN A 58 -6.60 8.27 -9.09
N THR A 59 -6.89 9.57 -9.20
CA THR A 59 -6.25 10.61 -8.39
C THR A 59 -6.66 10.57 -6.92
N GLU A 60 -7.81 9.98 -6.60
CA GLU A 60 -8.31 9.81 -5.23
C GLU A 60 -7.42 8.92 -4.36
N GLN A 61 -6.66 8.00 -4.97
CA GLN A 61 -5.71 7.14 -4.25
C GLN A 61 -4.35 7.82 -4.01
N LEU A 62 -4.04 8.90 -4.75
CA LEU A 62 -2.72 9.54 -4.68
C LEU A 62 -2.42 10.11 -3.29
N GLY A 63 -3.44 10.61 -2.58
CA GLY A 63 -3.26 11.15 -1.22
C GLY A 63 -2.62 10.15 -0.26
N PHE A 64 -3.03 8.88 -0.32
CA PHE A 64 -2.47 7.82 0.51
C PHE A 64 -1.02 7.47 0.09
N HIS A 65 -0.75 7.37 -1.22
CA HIS A 65 0.55 6.95 -1.73
C HIS A 65 1.61 8.06 -1.78
N LEU A 66 1.21 9.33 -1.71
CA LEU A 66 2.09 10.49 -1.61
C LEU A 66 2.33 10.96 -0.17
N ALA A 67 1.54 10.46 0.80
CA ALA A 67 1.74 10.80 2.21
C ALA A 67 3.13 10.34 2.66
N ALA A 68 3.99 11.30 3.02
CA ALA A 68 5.24 10.98 3.70
C ALA A 68 4.91 10.38 5.08
N PRO A 69 5.63 9.34 5.55
CA PRO A 69 5.57 8.99 6.96
C PRO A 69 5.96 10.24 7.76
N SER A 70 5.09 10.69 8.65
CA SER A 70 5.38 11.79 9.55
C SER A 70 6.66 11.48 10.31
N ARG A 71 7.73 12.25 10.05
CA ARG A 71 8.91 12.29 10.93
C ARG A 71 8.52 13.08 12.19
N THR A 72 7.73 12.46 13.06
CA THR A 72 7.68 12.87 14.47
C THR A 72 8.91 12.27 15.14
N ALA A 73 9.79 13.17 15.58
CA ALA A 73 10.96 12.89 16.41
C ALA A 73 10.55 12.31 17.77
#